data_AF-A0A7S2DIE2-F1
#
_entry.id   AF-A0A7S2DIE2-F1
#
_cell.length_a   1.000
_cell.length_b   1.000
_cell.length_c   1.000
_cell.angle_alpha   90.00
_cell.angle_beta   90.00
_cell.angle_gamma   90.00
#
_symmetry.space_group_name_H-M   'P 1'
#
loop_
_entity.id
_entity.type
_entity.pdbx_description
1 polymer ?
#
loop_
_entity_poly.entity_id
_entity_poly.type
_entity_poly.pdbx_seq_one_letter_code
_entity_poly.pdbx_strand_id
1 'polypeptide(L)'
;EKGAGAAGADQLRASCAPMPHRHRRPSLQSHLPSSTRRKKPGGGLTQPEPSLLPTPPTAVDVLLTHGPPSGLSPWGDEVLTQRLASMAMPPRFHCFGHDHDQFGVYTVRNLNGETISFNAAQEGLRRLDKRGGGFAWIFDVSLLN
;
A
#
# COMPACT_ATOMS: atom_id res chain seq x y z
N GLU A 1 -42.34 -16.45 2.99
CA GLU A 1 -41.19 -16.91 2.19
C GLU A 1 -40.59 -15.75 1.40
N LYS A 2 -39.25 -15.73 1.31
CA LYS A 2 -38.39 -14.94 0.41
C LYS A 2 -38.36 -13.41 0.58
N GLY A 3 -37.49 -12.96 1.50
CA GLY A 3 -36.81 -11.67 1.39
C GLY A 3 -35.33 -11.92 1.07
N ALA A 4 -34.93 -11.73 -0.19
CA ALA A 4 -33.53 -11.76 -0.60
C ALA A 4 -32.94 -10.35 -0.42
N GLY A 5 -32.18 -10.16 0.65
CA GLY A 5 -31.36 -8.96 0.86
C GLY A 5 -30.02 -9.13 0.16
N ALA A 6 -29.82 -8.39 -0.93
CA ALA A 6 -28.53 -8.32 -1.61
C ALA A 6 -27.52 -7.58 -0.71
N ALA A 7 -26.42 -8.26 -0.35
CA ALA A 7 -25.30 -7.66 0.34
C ALA A 7 -24.57 -6.68 -0.59
N GLY A 8 -24.58 -5.40 -0.22
CA GLY A 8 -23.84 -4.36 -0.91
C GLY A 8 -22.33 -4.55 -0.70
N ALA A 9 -21.58 -4.57 -1.79
CA ALA A 9 -20.13 -4.44 -1.77
C ALA A 9 -19.78 -3.01 -1.32
N ASP A 10 -19.49 -2.85 -0.03
CA ASP A 10 -19.06 -1.58 0.52
C ASP A 10 -17.60 -1.35 0.10
N GLN A 11 -17.43 -0.50 -0.91
CA GLN A 11 -16.12 -0.13 -1.44
C GLN A 11 -15.35 0.67 -0.39
N LEU A 12 -14.09 0.27 -0.17
CA LEU A 12 -13.07 0.98 0.58
C LEU A 12 -13.05 2.46 0.19
N ARG A 13 -13.72 3.32 0.96
CA ARG A 13 -13.68 4.77 0.77
C ARG A 13 -12.54 5.35 1.60
N ALA A 14 -11.36 5.41 1.00
CA ALA A 14 -10.30 6.28 1.49
C ALA A 14 -10.72 7.74 1.25
N SER A 15 -11.02 8.48 2.31
CA SER A 15 -11.29 9.91 2.26
C SER A 15 -9.97 10.68 2.29
N CYS A 16 -9.46 11.08 1.13
CA CYS A 16 -8.36 12.03 1.02
C CYS A 16 -8.86 13.35 0.43
N ALA A 17 -8.50 14.46 1.08
CA ALA A 17 -8.52 15.77 0.44
C ALA A 17 -7.30 15.87 -0.48
N PRO A 18 -7.46 16.11 -1.79
CA PRO A 18 -6.33 16.25 -2.71
C PRO A 18 -5.57 17.55 -2.43
N MET A 19 -4.25 17.45 -2.24
CA MET A 19 -3.35 18.60 -2.29
C MET A 19 -3.28 19.13 -3.74
N PRO A 20 -3.21 20.47 -3.95
CA PRO A 20 -3.23 21.05 -5.29
C PRO A 20 -1.97 20.68 -6.10
N HIS A 21 -2.19 20.08 -7.27
CA HIS A 21 -1.14 19.75 -8.23
C HIS A 21 -0.43 21.01 -8.74
N ARG A 22 0.88 21.11 -8.53
CA ARG A 22 1.74 22.08 -9.23
C ARG A 22 2.20 21.51 -10.57
N HIS A 23 2.17 22.36 -11.59
CA HIS A 23 2.54 22.11 -12.97
C HIS A 23 3.86 21.35 -13.14
N ARG A 24 3.80 20.22 -13.85
CA ARG A 24 4.95 19.45 -14.34
C ARG A 24 5.78 20.30 -15.31
N ARG A 25 7.09 20.39 -15.07
CA ARG A 25 8.07 20.79 -16.08
C ARG A 25 8.40 19.60 -16.99
N PRO A 26 8.66 19.82 -18.30
CA PRO A 26 9.02 18.75 -19.23
C PRO A 26 10.42 18.19 -18.90
N SER A 27 10.53 16.87 -18.84
CA SER A 27 11.77 16.13 -18.64
C SER A 27 12.52 15.93 -19.96
N LEU A 28 13.81 16.27 -19.99
CA LEU A 28 14.74 15.92 -21.06
C LEU A 28 14.86 14.39 -21.19
N GLN A 29 14.46 13.86 -22.35
CA GLN A 29 14.65 12.46 -22.71
C GLN A 29 16.11 12.21 -23.10
N SER A 30 16.78 11.31 -22.40
CA SER A 30 18.05 10.73 -22.84
C SER A 30 17.76 9.38 -23.50
N HIS A 31 18.21 9.24 -24.74
CA HIS A 31 18.08 8.01 -25.52
C HIS A 31 19.09 6.97 -25.01
N LEU A 32 18.58 5.86 -24.47
CA LEU A 32 19.35 4.64 -24.24
C LEU A 32 19.04 3.61 -25.34
N PRO A 33 20.04 2.82 -25.77
CA PRO A 33 19.87 1.86 -26.86
C PRO A 33 19.04 0.63 -26.46
N SER A 34 18.20 0.20 -27.42
CA SER A 34 17.32 -0.95 -27.35
C SER A 34 18.07 -2.27 -27.19
N SER A 35 18.00 -2.86 -25.99
CA SER A 35 18.49 -4.22 -25.73
C SER A 35 17.55 -5.27 -26.34
N THR A 36 18.09 -6.12 -27.20
CA THR A 36 17.38 -7.24 -27.84
C THR A 36 17.00 -8.30 -26.81
N ARG A 37 15.68 -8.49 -26.64
CA ARG A 37 15.08 -9.41 -25.67
C ARG A 37 15.18 -10.86 -26.18
N ARG A 38 16.11 -11.64 -25.61
CA ARG A 38 16.22 -13.09 -25.82
C ARG A 38 14.95 -13.79 -25.29
N LYS A 39 14.25 -14.52 -26.17
CA LYS A 39 13.05 -15.30 -25.86
C LYS A 39 13.49 -16.57 -25.08
N LYS A 40 13.22 -16.62 -23.77
CA LYS A 40 13.44 -17.82 -22.94
C LYS A 40 12.42 -18.91 -23.34
N PRO A 41 12.83 -20.17 -23.50
CA PRO A 41 11.91 -21.28 -23.75
C PRO A 41 11.01 -21.50 -22.53
N GLY A 42 9.73 -21.76 -22.79
CA GLY A 42 8.69 -21.93 -21.79
C GLY A 42 8.94 -23.14 -20.90
N GLY A 43 9.37 -22.90 -19.67
CA GLY A 43 9.21 -23.84 -18.56
C GLY A 43 7.78 -23.72 -18.06
N GLY A 44 7.04 -24.83 -18.06
CA GLY A 44 5.72 -24.90 -17.46
C GLY A 44 5.79 -24.44 -16.01
N LEU A 45 5.05 -23.38 -15.69
CA LEU A 45 4.78 -22.95 -14.32
C LEU A 45 3.89 -24.00 -13.69
N THR A 46 4.48 -25.06 -13.13
CA THR A 46 3.87 -25.79 -12.03
C THR A 46 3.51 -24.75 -10.97
N GLN A 47 2.20 -24.58 -10.74
CA GLN A 47 1.70 -23.76 -9.65
C GLN A 47 2.51 -24.13 -8.40
N PRO A 48 3.18 -23.17 -7.73
CA PRO A 48 3.82 -23.49 -6.47
C PRO A 48 2.74 -24.08 -5.56
N GLU A 49 2.95 -25.31 -5.13
CA GLU A 49 2.27 -25.91 -3.97
C GLU A 49 2.01 -24.80 -2.94
N PRO A 50 0.80 -24.66 -2.39
CA PRO A 50 0.43 -23.58 -1.48
C PRO A 50 1.36 -23.62 -0.27
N SER A 51 2.47 -22.91 -0.42
CA SER A 51 3.61 -22.98 0.47
C SER A 51 3.15 -22.48 1.82
N LEU A 52 3.63 -23.17 2.85
CA LEU A 52 3.56 -22.93 4.29
C LEU A 52 3.95 -21.49 4.67
N LEU A 53 3.27 -20.48 4.13
CA LEU A 53 3.42 -19.12 4.60
C LEU A 53 2.96 -19.15 6.05
N PRO A 54 3.80 -18.68 7.00
CA PRO A 54 3.43 -18.65 8.40
C PRO A 54 2.05 -18.01 8.54
N THR A 55 1.16 -18.68 9.28
CA THR A 55 -0.10 -18.09 9.69
C THR A 55 0.24 -16.77 10.37
N PRO A 56 -0.31 -15.64 9.91
CA PRO A 56 -0.08 -14.36 10.55
C PRO A 56 -0.43 -14.45 12.04
N PRO A 57 0.27 -13.72 12.92
CA PRO A 57 -0.14 -13.60 14.31
C PRO A 57 -1.61 -13.15 14.36
N THR A 58 -2.38 -13.74 15.27
CA THR A 58 -3.83 -13.49 15.40
C THR A 58 -4.15 -12.06 15.85
N ALA A 59 -3.20 -11.38 16.50
CA ALA A 59 -3.27 -9.98 16.84
C ALA A 59 -1.95 -9.32 16.44
N VAL A 60 -2.03 -8.27 15.63
CA VAL A 60 -0.88 -7.45 15.23
C VAL A 60 -1.24 -6.01 15.55
N ASP A 61 -0.46 -5.31 16.35
CA ASP A 61 -0.70 -3.87 16.57
C ASP A 61 -0.10 -3.03 15.44
N VAL A 62 1.12 -3.37 15.02
CA VAL A 62 1.89 -2.64 14.02
C VAL A 62 2.36 -3.60 12.93
N LEU A 63 1.95 -3.33 11.70
CA LEU A 63 2.44 -4.01 10.50
C LEU A 63 3.43 -3.10 9.77
N LEU A 64 4.58 -3.64 9.40
CA LEU A 64 5.59 -2.95 8.59
C LEU A 64 5.79 -3.73 7.28
N THR A 65 5.59 -3.06 6.14
CA THR A 65 5.85 -3.65 4.82
C THR A 65 6.66 -2.67 3.97
N HIS A 66 7.33 -3.16 2.93
CA HIS A 66 7.94 -2.25 1.96
C HIS A 66 6.88 -1.58 1.08
N GLY A 67 5.99 -2.37 0.49
CA GLY A 67 4.95 -1.92 -0.42
C GLY A 67 3.56 -1.77 0.24
N PRO A 68 2.69 -0.95 -0.35
CA PRO A 68 1.29 -0.78 0.07
C PRO A 68 0.42 -1.98 -0.29
N PRO A 69 -0.76 -2.13 0.35
CA PRO A 69 -1.81 -3.00 -0.15
C PRO A 69 -2.47 -2.39 -1.40
N SER A 70 -3.07 -3.23 -2.25
CA SER A 70 -3.97 -2.77 -3.31
C SER A 70 -5.05 -1.83 -2.76
N GLY A 71 -5.33 -0.74 -3.48
CA GLY A 71 -6.33 0.26 -3.12
C GLY A 71 -5.76 1.50 -2.43
N LEU A 72 -4.59 1.40 -1.77
CA LEU A 72 -3.85 2.57 -1.28
C LEU A 72 -2.85 3.12 -2.28
N SER A 73 -2.50 2.33 -3.30
CA SER A 73 -1.58 2.71 -4.36
C SER A 73 -1.89 1.92 -5.65
N PRO A 74 -1.63 2.49 -6.84
CA PRO A 74 -1.70 1.75 -8.10
C PRO A 74 -0.65 0.63 -8.22
N TRP A 75 0.36 0.60 -7.35
CA TRP A 75 1.38 -0.46 -7.29
C TRP A 75 1.22 -1.37 -6.06
N GLY A 76 0.03 -1.37 -5.46
CA GLY A 76 -0.26 -2.17 -4.27
C GLY A 76 -0.22 -3.68 -4.51
N ASP A 77 0.06 -4.42 -3.43
CA ASP A 77 0.08 -5.88 -3.41
C ASP A 77 -1.31 -6.44 -3.06
N GLU A 78 -1.88 -7.21 -3.98
CA GLU A 78 -3.20 -7.83 -3.85
C GLU A 78 -3.24 -8.94 -2.79
N VAL A 79 -2.14 -9.70 -2.64
CA VAL A 79 -2.04 -10.75 -1.62
C VAL A 79 -2.01 -10.14 -0.22
N LEU A 80 -1.33 -9.00 -0.08
CA LEU A 80 -1.35 -8.23 1.17
C LEU A 80 -2.76 -7.74 1.50
N THR A 81 -3.49 -7.21 0.52
CA THR A 81 -4.89 -6.77 0.70
C THR A 81 -5.79 -7.91 1.16
N GLN A 82 -5.71 -9.06 0.49
CA GLN A 82 -6.51 -10.24 0.85
C GLN A 82 -6.18 -10.73 2.25
N ARG A 83 -4.89 -10.74 2.63
CA ARG A 83 -4.46 -11.08 3.99
C ARG A 83 -5.03 -10.13 5.02
N LEU A 84 -4.86 -8.82 4.83
CA LEU A 84 -5.41 -7.80 5.74
C LEU A 84 -6.93 -7.89 5.89
N ALA A 85 -7.64 -8.16 4.79
CA ALA A 85 -9.09 -8.36 4.81
C ALA A 85 -9.52 -9.64 5.53
N SER A 86 -8.68 -10.69 5.50
CA SER A 86 -8.96 -11.96 6.19
C SER A 86 -8.64 -11.96 7.68
N MET A 87 -7.93 -10.94 8.18
CA MET A 87 -7.59 -10.84 9.60
C MET A 87 -8.83 -10.56 10.43
N ALA A 88 -9.08 -11.41 11.44
CA ALA A 88 -10.17 -11.22 12.40
C ALA A 88 -10.02 -9.91 13.20
N MET A 89 -8.79 -9.51 13.48
CA MET A 89 -8.45 -8.19 14.02
C MET A 89 -7.39 -7.57 13.10
N PRO A 90 -7.73 -6.56 12.29
CA PRO A 90 -6.76 -5.91 11.42
C PRO A 90 -5.72 -5.16 12.26
N PRO A 91 -4.53 -4.90 11.71
CA PRO A 91 -3.52 -4.13 12.43
C PRO A 91 -4.01 -2.73 12.74
N ARG A 92 -3.70 -2.22 13.92
CA ARG A 92 -4.06 -0.84 14.31
C ARG A 92 -3.27 0.16 13.46
N PHE A 93 -2.01 -0.18 13.18
CA PHE A 93 -1.09 0.62 12.40
C PHE A 93 -0.46 -0.19 11.27
N HIS A 94 -0.35 0.41 10.09
CA HIS A 94 0.34 -0.18 8.96
C HIS A 94 1.28 0.84 8.31
N CYS A 95 2.58 0.70 8.51
CA CYS A 95 3.57 1.55 7.86
C CYS A 95 4.13 0.87 6.61
N PHE A 96 4.15 1.60 5.51
CA PHE A 96 4.73 1.18 4.25
C PHE A 96 5.45 2.34 3.54
N GLY A 97 6.07 2.05 2.41
CA GLY A 97 6.67 3.04 1.52
C GLY A 97 6.35 2.72 0.06
N HIS A 98 7.37 2.76 -0.79
CA HIS A 98 7.33 2.36 -2.21
C HIS A 98 6.53 3.28 -3.15
N ASP A 99 5.42 3.87 -2.72
CA ASP A 99 4.70 4.87 -3.51
C ASP A 99 5.22 6.28 -3.20
N HIS A 100 6.16 6.73 -4.01
CA HIS A 100 6.90 7.97 -3.78
C HIS A 100 6.07 9.24 -4.06
N ASP A 101 4.89 9.10 -4.65
CA ASP A 101 3.99 10.20 -4.99
C ASP A 101 2.82 10.33 -3.99
N GLN A 102 2.65 9.36 -3.09
CA GLN A 102 1.54 9.29 -2.13
C GLN A 102 2.02 9.32 -0.67
N PHE A 103 2.96 10.21 -0.34
CA PHE A 103 3.38 10.40 1.05
C PHE A 103 2.20 10.86 1.92
N GLY A 104 1.95 10.21 3.06
CA GLY A 104 0.86 10.63 3.96
C GLY A 104 0.33 9.58 4.92
N VAL A 105 -0.78 9.93 5.59
CA VAL A 105 -1.52 9.08 6.53
C VAL A 105 -2.93 8.83 5.99
N TYR A 106 -3.39 7.59 6.09
CA TYR A 106 -4.64 7.11 5.53
C TYR A 106 -5.38 6.28 6.58
N THR A 107 -6.69 6.48 6.70
CA THR A 107 -7.54 5.60 7.50
C THR A 107 -8.20 4.58 6.57
N VAL A 108 -7.98 3.30 6.83
CA VAL A 108 -8.57 2.19 6.09
C VAL A 108 -9.56 1.46 7.00
N ARG A 109 -10.82 1.41 6.58
CA ARG A 109 -11.88 0.69 7.30
C ARG A 109 -12.25 -0.56 6.53
N ASN A 110 -12.33 -1.69 7.23
CA ASN A 110 -12.89 -2.93 6.71
C ASN A 110 -13.98 -3.45 7.65
N LEU A 111 -14.56 -4.61 7.33
CA LEU A 111 -15.63 -5.21 8.14
C LEU A 111 -15.19 -5.60 9.56
N ASN A 112 -13.88 -5.77 9.78
CA ASN A 112 -13.31 -6.27 11.03
C ASN A 112 -12.67 -5.16 11.88
N GLY A 113 -12.60 -3.92 11.39
CA GLY A 113 -12.04 -2.80 12.13
C GLY A 113 -11.44 -1.69 11.27
N GLU A 114 -10.65 -0.85 11.92
CA GLU A 114 -9.96 0.30 11.32
C GLU A 114 -8.44 0.14 11.46
N THR A 115 -7.72 0.45 10.39
CA THR A 115 -6.25 0.52 10.32
C THR A 115 -5.82 1.92 9.95
N ILE A 116 -4.88 2.48 10.70
CA ILE A 116 -4.20 3.72 10.33
C ILE A 116 -2.93 3.37 9.55
N SER A 117 -2.93 3.72 8.27
CA SER A 117 -1.87 3.43 7.32
C SER A 117 -0.97 4.64 7.07
N PHE A 118 0.34 4.44 7.03
CA PHE A 118 1.34 5.47 6.80
C PHE A 118 2.16 5.12 5.57
N ASN A 119 2.12 5.99 4.54
CA ASN A 119 3.11 5.94 3.48
C ASN A 119 4.28 6.86 3.84
N ALA A 120 5.39 6.26 4.23
CA ALA A 120 6.61 6.94 4.65
C ALA A 120 7.60 7.15 3.48
N ALA A 121 7.19 7.04 2.21
CA ALA A 121 8.07 7.31 1.08
C ALA A 121 8.42 8.81 1.00
N GLN A 122 9.65 9.16 1.37
CA GLN A 122 10.08 10.56 1.52
C GLN A 122 10.71 11.18 0.26
N GLU A 123 10.64 10.53 -0.90
CA GLU A 123 11.38 10.99 -2.09
C GLU A 123 11.07 12.43 -2.51
N GLY A 124 9.81 12.85 -2.36
CA GLY A 124 9.42 14.26 -2.56
C GLY A 124 10.09 15.21 -1.57
N LEU A 125 10.19 14.83 -0.30
CA LEU A 125 10.82 15.63 0.76
C LEU A 125 12.35 15.66 0.62
N ARG A 126 12.96 14.53 0.25
CA ARG A 126 14.40 14.46 -0.04
C ARG A 126 14.82 15.35 -1.21
N ARG A 127 13.94 15.57 -2.18
CA ARG A 127 14.19 16.54 -3.28
C ARG A 127 14.19 17.99 -2.78
N LEU A 128 13.46 18.29 -1.71
CA LEU A 128 13.42 19.62 -1.10
C LEU A 128 14.60 19.86 -0.16
N ASP A 129 14.98 18.86 0.65
CA ASP A 129 16.16 18.94 1.52
C ASP A 129 17.39 18.24 0.91
N LYS A 130 18.10 18.99 0.06
CA LYS A 130 19.33 18.53 -0.60
C LYS A 130 20.50 18.31 0.37
N ARG A 131 20.40 18.77 1.62
CA ARG A 131 21.44 18.53 2.64
C ARG A 131 21.28 17.15 3.30
N GLY A 132 20.20 16.43 2.98
CA GLY A 132 20.09 15.01 3.28
C GLY A 132 19.99 14.70 4.77
N GLY A 133 19.53 15.65 5.59
CA GLY A 133 19.28 15.38 7.00
C GLY A 133 18.14 14.38 7.19
N GLY A 134 17.24 14.31 6.20
CA GLY A 134 15.97 13.61 6.37
C GLY A 134 15.10 14.36 7.37
N PHE A 135 13.82 14.05 7.38
CA PHE A 135 12.91 14.54 8.40
C PHE A 135 12.41 13.33 9.16
N ALA A 136 12.63 13.30 10.48
CA ALA A 136 11.92 12.38 11.35
C ALA A 136 10.46 12.85 11.41
N TRP A 137 9.54 11.96 11.07
CA TRP A 137 8.12 12.22 11.22
C TRP A 137 7.65 11.54 12.49
N ILE A 138 7.09 12.35 13.38
CA ILE A 138 6.50 11.90 14.63
C ILE A 138 5.01 12.11 14.49
N PHE A 139 4.24 11.06 14.71
CA PHE A 139 2.79 11.10 14.73
C PHE A 139 2.34 10.71 16.13
N ASP A 140 1.58 11.58 16.77
CA ASP A 140 0.84 11.21 17.98
C ASP A 140 -0.45 10.55 17.55
N VAL A 141 -0.61 9.27 17.90
CA VAL A 141 -1.85 8.56 17.62
C VAL A 141 -2.63 8.39 18.91
N SER A 142 -3.72 9.15 19.02
CA SER A 142 -4.71 8.97 20.07
C SER A 142 -5.52 7.71 19.79
N LEU A 143 -5.39 6.73 20.66
CA LEU A 143 -6.25 5.56 20.67
C LEU A 143 -7.56 5.98 21.34
N LEU A 144 -8.58 6.29 20.53
CA LEU A 144 -9.93 6.48 21.06
C LEU A 144 -10.44 5.11 21.51
N ASN A 145 -10.60 4.95 22.82
CA ASN A 145 -11.23 3.80 23.45
C ASN A 145 -12.75 3.84 23.30
#